data_AF-A0A7U4DP99-F1
#
_entry.id   AF-A0A7U4DP99-F1
#
_cell.length_a   1.000
_cell.length_b   1.000
_cell.length_c   1.000
_cell.angle_alpha   90.00
_cell.angle_beta   90.00
_cell.angle_gamma   90.00
#
_symmetry.space_group_name_H-M   'P 1'
#
loop_
_entity.id
_entity.type
_entity.pdbx_description
1 polymer ?
#
loop_
_entity_poly.entity_id
_entity_poly.type
_entity_poly.pdbx_seq_one_letter_code
_entity_poly.pdbx_strand_id
1 'polypeptide(L)'
;MEMFNFSADEIRRLNRALSFVGKREAPLDQVAARTLIVKTENFSDECEQLAPYYAPLGLENRSARLVFAPKEGQHKILLNKETVAGLSYIHSLVTEMVHLGNLSRYAADHGNVYRLEPSQAIADYYYEFLLWTKFQAMKIATRCHALVCWHEVNGETPPADGRYQFAQVDFPRDALKAGLRQLADAGDIATWREGFWDALEELSLYFGRLAFYQLTAQPEKVDERFPAPAIEATLGLENCLALYACLHRAREYKSWLEERRNLRAAIVAMEGRGKQRFQEEGEPIP
;
A
#
# COMPACT_ATOMS: atom_id res chain seq x y z
N MET A 1 -8.74 -16.06 13.43
CA MET A 1 -8.24 -14.71 13.74
C MET A 1 -8.66 -14.39 15.14
N GLU A 2 -7.71 -14.06 15.99
CA GLU A 2 -7.96 -13.67 17.36
C GLU A 2 -7.81 -12.15 17.48
N MET A 3 -8.75 -11.50 18.17
CA MET A 3 -8.80 -10.03 18.26
C MET A 3 -8.92 -9.61 19.72
N PHE A 4 -8.04 -8.70 20.14
CA PHE A 4 -7.99 -8.18 21.50
C PHE A 4 -8.25 -6.68 21.52
N ASN A 5 -9.04 -6.23 22.50
CA ASN A 5 -9.46 -4.83 22.70
C ASN A 5 -10.33 -4.28 21.55
N PHE A 6 -11.18 -5.13 20.97
CA PHE A 6 -12.23 -4.74 20.03
C PHE A 6 -13.61 -5.02 20.62
N SER A 7 -14.55 -4.14 20.34
CA SER A 7 -15.97 -4.38 20.57
C SER A 7 -16.53 -5.44 19.61
N ALA A 8 -17.63 -6.08 20.00
CA ALA A 8 -18.34 -7.03 19.12
C ALA A 8 -18.77 -6.39 17.78
N ASP A 9 -19.14 -5.11 17.81
CA ASP A 9 -19.54 -4.35 16.63
C ASP A 9 -18.36 -4.11 15.69
N GLU A 10 -17.18 -3.76 16.22
CA GLU A 10 -15.96 -3.61 15.42
C GLU A 10 -15.57 -4.93 14.74
N ILE A 11 -15.64 -6.04 15.48
CA ILE A 11 -15.35 -7.39 14.97
C ILE A 11 -16.33 -7.76 13.85
N ARG A 12 -17.64 -7.54 14.05
CA ARG A 12 -18.67 -7.82 13.03
C ARG A 12 -18.43 -7.03 11.75
N ARG A 13 -18.17 -5.73 11.87
CA ARG A 13 -17.85 -4.84 10.74
C ARG A 13 -16.55 -5.24 10.04
N LEU A 14 -15.52 -5.66 10.78
CA LEU A 14 -14.29 -6.17 10.16
C LEU A 14 -14.55 -7.46 9.38
N ASN A 15 -15.23 -8.43 9.98
CA ASN A 15 -15.54 -9.69 9.31
C ASN A 15 -16.37 -9.46 8.03
N ARG A 16 -17.27 -8.47 8.07
CA ARG A 16 -17.97 -8.00 6.87
C ARG A 16 -17.02 -7.38 5.85
N ALA A 17 -16.12 -6.49 6.27
CA ALA A 17 -15.13 -5.90 5.37
C ALA A 17 -14.27 -6.98 4.67
N LEU A 18 -13.83 -7.98 5.43
CA LEU A 18 -13.00 -9.09 4.93
C LEU A 18 -13.76 -9.99 3.94
N SER A 19 -15.09 -10.13 4.07
CA SER A 19 -15.89 -10.90 3.11
C SER A 19 -15.97 -10.25 1.73
N PHE A 20 -15.69 -8.94 1.62
CA PHE A 20 -15.56 -8.23 0.34
C PHE A 20 -14.20 -8.41 -0.34
N VAL A 21 -13.26 -9.14 0.26
CA VAL A 21 -11.97 -9.45 -0.34
C VAL A 21 -12.09 -10.73 -1.16
N GLY A 22 -11.81 -10.66 -2.46
CA GLY A 22 -11.85 -11.83 -3.32
C GLY A 22 -10.71 -12.80 -2.99
N LYS A 23 -11.02 -14.11 -2.93
CA LYS A 23 -10.03 -15.18 -2.64
C LYS A 23 -8.83 -15.19 -3.59
N ARG A 24 -9.04 -14.73 -4.83
CA ARG A 24 -7.99 -14.60 -5.86
C ARG A 24 -7.08 -13.40 -5.60
N GLU A 25 -7.66 -12.27 -5.18
CA GLU A 25 -6.96 -11.02 -4.86
C GLU A 25 -6.01 -11.21 -3.67
N ALA A 26 -6.51 -11.73 -2.54
CA ALA A 26 -5.69 -12.04 -1.37
C ALA A 26 -6.22 -13.31 -0.64
N PRO A 27 -5.36 -14.30 -0.30
CA PRO A 27 -5.78 -15.56 0.31
C PRO A 27 -5.94 -15.42 1.84
N LEU A 28 -6.88 -14.58 2.28
CA LEU A 28 -6.98 -14.19 3.69
C LEU A 28 -7.33 -15.35 4.63
N ASP A 29 -8.10 -16.34 4.17
CA ASP A 29 -8.52 -17.49 4.99
C ASP A 29 -7.33 -18.23 5.62
N GLN A 30 -6.22 -18.37 4.88
CA GLN A 30 -5.05 -19.12 5.32
C GLN A 30 -4.25 -18.38 6.40
N VAL A 31 -4.15 -17.05 6.26
CA VAL A 31 -3.38 -16.20 7.19
C VAL A 31 -4.20 -15.81 8.41
N ALA A 32 -5.51 -15.59 8.24
CA ALA A 32 -6.40 -15.19 9.32
C ALA A 32 -6.46 -16.22 10.46
N ALA A 33 -6.34 -17.51 10.16
CA ALA A 33 -6.32 -18.56 11.18
C ALA A 33 -5.12 -18.46 12.14
N ARG A 34 -4.02 -17.82 11.73
CA ARG A 34 -2.77 -17.71 12.47
C ARG A 34 -2.42 -16.27 12.87
N THR A 35 -3.40 -15.37 12.75
CA THR A 35 -3.20 -13.94 13.00
C THR A 35 -3.88 -13.51 14.30
N LEU A 36 -3.07 -12.92 15.17
CA LEU A 36 -3.46 -12.20 16.38
C LEU A 36 -3.52 -10.71 16.06
N ILE A 37 -4.62 -10.03 16.36
CA ILE A 37 -4.77 -8.59 16.19
C ILE A 37 -4.96 -7.93 17.55
N VAL A 38 -4.13 -6.94 17.86
CA VAL A 38 -4.16 -6.22 19.14
C VAL A 38 -4.30 -4.72 18.88
N LYS A 39 -5.38 -4.13 19.40
CA LYS A 39 -5.55 -2.68 19.49
C LYS A 39 -4.93 -2.20 20.80
N THR A 40 -3.84 -1.44 20.73
CA THR A 40 -3.02 -1.08 21.89
C THR A 40 -2.91 0.43 22.12
N GLU A 41 -2.81 0.82 23.38
CA GLU A 41 -2.51 2.19 23.83
C GLU A 41 -1.00 2.46 23.87
N ASN A 42 -0.17 1.41 23.98
CA ASN A 42 1.29 1.51 24.09
C ASN A 42 1.97 1.16 22.76
N PHE A 43 1.45 1.68 21.65
CA PHE A 43 1.86 1.25 20.31
C PHE A 43 3.35 1.44 20.04
N SER A 44 3.91 2.60 20.36
CA SER A 44 5.33 2.90 20.16
C SER A 44 6.23 1.95 20.96
N ASP A 45 5.92 1.80 22.26
CA ASP A 45 6.69 0.95 23.18
C ASP A 45 6.64 -0.52 22.76
N GLU A 46 5.47 -1.04 22.38
CA GLU A 46 5.35 -2.42 21.88
C GLU A 46 6.13 -2.61 20.56
N CYS A 47 6.08 -1.63 19.66
CA CYS A 47 6.85 -1.69 18.41
C CYS A 47 8.36 -1.71 18.66
N GLU A 48 8.84 -0.91 19.61
CA GLU A 48 10.25 -0.84 20.01
C GLU A 48 10.73 -2.13 20.67
N GLN A 49 9.96 -2.68 21.63
CA GLN A 49 10.29 -3.95 22.29
C GLN A 49 10.40 -5.11 21.32
N LEU A 50 9.61 -5.08 20.25
CA LEU A 50 9.64 -6.11 19.25
C LEU A 50 10.79 -5.91 18.24
N ALA A 51 11.31 -4.69 18.05
CA ALA A 51 12.23 -4.34 16.96
C ALA A 51 13.48 -5.24 16.84
N PRO A 52 14.08 -5.78 17.92
CA PRO A 52 15.17 -6.74 17.83
C PRO A 52 14.80 -8.08 17.17
N TYR A 53 13.51 -8.40 17.09
CA TYR A 53 12.99 -9.69 16.65
C TYR A 53 12.39 -9.66 15.23
N TYR A 54 12.26 -8.49 14.60
CA TYR A 54 11.76 -8.36 13.23
C TYR A 54 12.34 -7.14 12.49
N ALA A 55 12.67 -7.33 11.21
CA ALA A 55 13.08 -6.23 10.34
C ALA A 55 11.84 -5.52 9.77
N PRO A 56 11.85 -4.17 9.65
CA PRO A 56 10.83 -3.45 8.91
C PRO A 56 10.91 -3.85 7.44
N LEU A 57 9.76 -4.17 6.86
CA LEU A 57 9.64 -4.61 5.49
C LEU A 57 9.22 -3.51 4.54
N GLY A 58 8.86 -2.32 5.03
CA GLY A 58 8.32 -1.23 4.23
C GLY A 58 6.85 -1.43 3.88
N LEU A 59 6.15 -2.33 4.56
CA LEU A 59 4.69 -2.56 4.41
C LEU A 59 3.89 -1.99 5.57
N GLU A 60 4.58 -1.70 6.67
CA GLU A 60 4.06 -1.08 7.85
C GLU A 60 3.61 0.35 7.55
N ASN A 61 2.58 0.81 8.25
CA ASN A 61 2.19 2.22 8.24
C ASN A 61 2.30 2.82 9.65
N ARG A 62 2.12 4.15 9.79
CA ARG A 62 2.30 4.84 11.08
C ARG A 62 1.29 4.43 12.16
N SER A 63 0.19 3.78 11.78
CA SER A 63 -0.94 3.47 12.66
C SER A 63 -1.16 1.97 12.85
N ALA A 64 -0.47 1.13 12.08
CA ALA A 64 -0.57 -0.32 12.14
C ALA A 64 0.77 -0.95 11.80
N ARG A 65 1.13 -2.00 12.54
CA ARG A 65 2.39 -2.71 12.32
C ARG A 65 2.16 -4.21 12.26
N LEU A 66 2.65 -4.82 11.19
CA LEU A 66 2.68 -6.26 11.02
C LEU A 66 3.95 -6.83 11.67
N VAL A 67 3.77 -7.81 12.53
CA VAL A 67 4.81 -8.44 13.35
C VAL A 67 4.81 -9.93 13.05
N PHE A 68 5.99 -10.48 12.76
CA PHE A 68 6.17 -11.90 12.45
C PHE A 68 6.92 -12.59 13.57
N ALA A 69 6.36 -13.68 14.08
CA ALA A 69 7.08 -14.50 15.04
C ALA A 69 8.12 -15.37 14.29
N PRO A 70 9.43 -15.30 14.62
CA PRO A 70 10.48 -15.97 13.85
C PRO A 70 10.43 -17.51 13.86
N LYS A 71 9.63 -18.13 14.74
CA LYS A 71 9.63 -19.59 14.97
C LYS A 71 8.30 -20.32 14.75
N GLU A 72 7.16 -19.64 14.66
CA GLU A 72 5.85 -20.33 14.78
C GLU A 72 4.88 -20.11 13.62
N GLY A 73 5.25 -19.33 12.59
CA GLY A 73 4.32 -19.02 11.48
C GLY A 73 3.03 -18.34 11.94
N GLN A 74 3.06 -17.77 13.15
CA GLN A 74 2.03 -16.90 13.72
C GLN A 74 2.38 -15.45 13.41
N HIS A 75 1.33 -14.66 13.18
CA HIS A 75 1.43 -13.26 12.82
C HIS A 75 0.71 -12.43 13.88
N LYS A 76 1.27 -11.27 14.24
CA LYS A 76 0.63 -10.30 15.12
C LYS A 76 0.45 -8.99 14.35
N ILE A 77 -0.72 -8.39 14.39
CA ILE A 77 -0.97 -7.03 13.89
C ILE A 77 -1.20 -6.15 15.10
N LEU A 78 -0.34 -5.15 15.26
CA LEU A 78 -0.50 -4.08 16.23
C LEU A 78 -1.23 -2.92 15.59
N LEU A 79 -2.24 -2.39 16.27
CA LEU A 79 -2.93 -1.17 15.88
C LEU A 79 -2.79 -0.12 16.95
N ASN A 80 -2.44 1.08 16.52
CA ASN A 80 -2.42 2.25 17.38
C ASN A 80 -3.85 2.71 17.68
N LYS A 81 -4.30 2.54 18.93
CA LYS A 81 -5.65 2.91 19.35
C LYS A 81 -5.89 4.42 19.26
N GLU A 82 -4.86 5.25 19.41
CA GLU A 82 -4.98 6.71 19.42
C GLU A 82 -5.24 7.28 18.03
N THR A 83 -4.59 6.71 17.01
CA THR A 83 -4.70 7.21 15.62
C THR A 83 -5.80 6.51 14.82
N VAL A 84 -6.23 5.32 15.25
CA VAL A 84 -7.23 4.51 14.55
C VAL A 84 -8.59 4.60 15.28
N ALA A 85 -9.46 5.49 14.80
CA ALA A 85 -10.78 5.76 15.36
C ALA A 85 -11.93 5.57 14.35
N GLY A 86 -13.15 5.34 14.85
CA GLY A 86 -14.34 5.20 14.01
C GLY A 86 -14.25 3.99 13.07
N LEU A 87 -14.51 4.17 11.77
CA LEU A 87 -14.39 3.11 10.75
C LEU A 87 -12.99 3.05 10.11
N SER A 88 -12.05 3.92 10.50
CA SER A 88 -10.71 3.93 9.89
C SER A 88 -9.90 2.66 10.17
N TYR A 89 -10.23 1.92 11.24
CA TYR A 89 -9.61 0.62 11.51
C TYR A 89 -9.88 -0.41 10.41
N ILE A 90 -10.99 -0.29 9.65
CA ILE A 90 -11.24 -1.16 8.50
C ILE A 90 -10.17 -0.94 7.45
N HIS A 91 -9.85 0.33 7.18
CA HIS A 91 -8.82 0.69 6.23
C HIS A 91 -7.47 0.12 6.67
N SER A 92 -7.04 0.42 7.90
CA SER A 92 -5.76 -0.06 8.45
C SER A 92 -5.68 -1.60 8.48
N LEU A 93 -6.70 -2.30 8.99
CA LEU A 93 -6.64 -3.76 9.11
C LEU A 93 -6.72 -4.48 7.79
N VAL A 94 -7.58 -4.02 6.87
CA VAL A 94 -7.66 -4.65 5.55
C VAL A 94 -6.32 -4.46 4.82
N THR A 95 -5.67 -3.29 4.95
CA THR A 95 -4.33 -3.06 4.40
C THR A 95 -3.34 -4.09 4.92
N GLU A 96 -3.19 -4.24 6.25
CA GLU A 96 -2.24 -5.18 6.85
C GLU A 96 -2.57 -6.65 6.50
N MET A 97 -3.85 -7.01 6.46
CA MET A 97 -4.28 -8.36 6.09
C MET A 97 -3.96 -8.69 4.63
N VAL A 98 -4.14 -7.73 3.71
CA VAL A 98 -3.77 -7.91 2.30
C VAL A 98 -2.25 -8.04 2.15
N HIS A 99 -1.48 -7.21 2.87
CA HIS A 99 -0.03 -7.35 2.91
C HIS A 99 0.39 -8.74 3.37
N LEU A 100 -0.16 -9.21 4.50
CA LEU A 100 0.13 -10.52 5.04
C LEU A 100 -0.24 -11.66 4.05
N GLY A 101 -1.40 -11.58 3.42
CA GLY A 101 -1.84 -12.56 2.42
C GLY A 101 -0.90 -12.65 1.21
N ASN A 102 -0.40 -11.50 0.74
CA ASN A 102 0.53 -11.43 -0.39
C ASN A 102 1.95 -11.85 -0.01
N LEU A 103 2.42 -11.45 1.18
CA LEU A 103 3.70 -11.88 1.74
C LEU A 103 3.77 -13.40 1.89
N SER A 104 2.67 -14.05 2.31
CA SER A 104 2.63 -15.51 2.40
C SER A 104 2.85 -16.19 1.05
N ARG A 105 2.38 -15.59 -0.06
CA ARG A 105 2.62 -16.10 -1.42
C ARG A 105 4.05 -15.82 -1.85
N TYR A 106 4.52 -14.60 -1.66
CA TYR A 106 5.89 -14.20 -1.99
C TYR A 106 6.92 -15.08 -1.27
N ALA A 107 6.73 -15.32 0.03
CA ALA A 107 7.63 -16.13 0.83
C ALA A 107 7.65 -17.62 0.41
N ALA A 108 6.58 -18.13 -0.20
CA ALA A 108 6.56 -19.48 -0.75
C ALA A 108 7.48 -19.61 -1.98
N ASP A 109 7.58 -18.56 -2.79
CA ASP A 109 8.38 -18.55 -4.02
C ASP A 109 9.83 -18.09 -3.78
N HIS A 110 10.03 -17.18 -2.82
CA HIS A 110 11.30 -16.47 -2.61
C HIS A 110 11.97 -16.77 -1.26
N GLY A 111 11.35 -17.60 -0.42
CA GLY A 111 11.82 -17.87 0.93
C GLY A 111 11.44 -16.78 1.93
N ASN A 112 11.85 -16.97 3.19
CA ASN A 112 11.45 -16.07 4.27
C ASN A 112 12.15 -14.71 4.17
N VAL A 113 11.44 -13.70 3.68
CA VAL A 113 11.92 -12.32 3.53
C VAL A 113 12.38 -11.66 4.83
N TYR A 114 11.87 -12.10 5.99
CA TYR A 114 12.29 -11.60 7.31
C TYR A 114 13.68 -12.09 7.74
N ARG A 115 14.27 -13.02 6.98
CA ARG A 115 15.64 -13.51 7.21
C ARG A 115 16.65 -12.92 6.24
N LEU A 116 16.21 -12.10 5.28
CA LEU A 116 17.09 -11.44 4.35
C LEU A 116 17.77 -10.27 5.08
N GLU A 117 19.08 -10.14 4.91
CA GLU A 117 19.74 -8.86 5.17
C GLU A 117 19.08 -7.78 4.30
N PRO A 118 18.88 -6.54 4.79
CA PRO A 118 18.21 -5.49 4.02
C PRO A 118 18.79 -5.29 2.61
N SER A 119 20.10 -5.45 2.44
CA SER A 119 20.79 -5.37 1.16
C SER A 119 20.48 -6.54 0.20
N GLN A 120 20.15 -7.73 0.72
CA GLN A 120 19.72 -8.90 -0.06
C GLN A 120 18.27 -8.78 -0.52
N ALA A 121 17.37 -8.27 0.34
CA ALA A 121 15.98 -8.04 -0.03
C ALA A 121 15.87 -7.05 -1.22
N ILE A 122 16.65 -5.98 -1.17
CA ILE A 122 16.74 -4.93 -2.20
C ILE A 122 17.21 -5.49 -3.56
N ALA A 123 18.12 -6.45 -3.57
CA ALA A 123 18.69 -7.03 -4.79
C ALA A 123 17.73 -7.99 -5.54
N ASP A 124 16.80 -8.63 -4.82
CA ASP A 124 15.99 -9.75 -5.32
C ASP A 124 14.54 -9.39 -5.67
N TYR A 125 14.30 -8.23 -6.30
CA TYR A 125 12.98 -7.81 -6.83
C TYR A 125 11.91 -7.48 -5.77
N TYR A 126 12.33 -7.18 -4.55
CA TYR A 126 11.41 -6.89 -3.44
C TYR A 126 10.71 -5.53 -3.60
N TYR A 127 11.35 -4.55 -4.24
CA TYR A 127 10.75 -3.23 -4.45
C TYR A 127 9.49 -3.25 -5.34
N GLU A 128 9.52 -3.99 -6.45
CA GLU A 128 8.35 -4.12 -7.32
C GLU A 128 7.20 -4.83 -6.61
N PHE A 129 7.52 -5.77 -5.71
CA PHE A 129 6.54 -6.40 -4.83
C PHE A 129 5.94 -5.40 -3.84
N LEU A 130 6.77 -4.57 -3.19
CA LEU A 130 6.33 -3.55 -2.23
C LEU A 130 5.34 -2.56 -2.83
N LEU A 131 5.67 -1.97 -3.99
CA LEU A 131 4.79 -1.03 -4.67
C LEU A 131 3.48 -1.70 -5.09
N TRP A 132 3.56 -2.92 -5.62
CA TRP A 132 2.38 -3.68 -6.01
C TRP A 132 1.47 -4.02 -4.84
N THR A 133 2.02 -4.51 -3.72
CA THR A 133 1.20 -4.88 -2.56
C THR A 133 0.62 -3.65 -1.87
N LYS A 134 1.32 -2.50 -1.81
CA LYS A 134 0.77 -1.20 -1.37
C LYS A 134 -0.41 -0.77 -2.23
N PHE A 135 -0.24 -0.85 -3.55
CA PHE A 135 -1.32 -0.56 -4.50
C PHE A 135 -2.54 -1.45 -4.28
N GLN A 136 -2.35 -2.78 -4.19
CA GLN A 136 -3.45 -3.72 -3.98
C GLN A 136 -4.12 -3.53 -2.61
N ALA A 137 -3.33 -3.37 -1.56
CA ALA A 137 -3.82 -3.16 -0.20
C ALA A 137 -4.69 -1.91 -0.13
N MET A 138 -4.24 -0.79 -0.68
CA MET A 138 -5.01 0.46 -0.69
C MET A 138 -6.29 0.35 -1.54
N LYS A 139 -6.23 -0.28 -2.70
CA LYS A 139 -7.40 -0.53 -3.56
C LYS A 139 -8.47 -1.35 -2.84
N ILE A 140 -8.06 -2.46 -2.23
CA ILE A 140 -8.96 -3.39 -1.54
C ILE A 140 -9.49 -2.75 -0.25
N ALA A 141 -8.64 -2.12 0.55
CA ALA A 141 -9.04 -1.44 1.78
C ALA A 141 -10.05 -0.30 1.50
N THR A 142 -9.82 0.50 0.46
CA THR A 142 -10.76 1.54 0.03
C THR A 142 -12.11 0.93 -0.35
N ARG A 143 -12.12 -0.15 -1.14
CA ARG A 143 -13.36 -0.87 -1.50
C ARG A 143 -14.09 -1.39 -0.25
N CYS A 144 -13.39 -2.09 0.63
CA CYS A 144 -13.97 -2.68 1.83
C CYS A 144 -14.57 -1.62 2.75
N HIS A 145 -13.84 -0.52 2.98
CA HIS A 145 -14.32 0.62 3.76
C HIS A 145 -15.57 1.24 3.13
N ALA A 146 -15.53 1.55 1.82
CA ALA A 146 -16.67 2.15 1.11
C ALA A 146 -17.93 1.27 1.19
N LEU A 147 -17.78 -0.04 0.99
CA LEU A 147 -18.90 -0.98 1.08
C LEU A 147 -19.47 -1.11 2.49
N VAL A 148 -18.63 -1.16 3.53
CA VAL A 148 -19.12 -1.16 4.92
C VAL A 148 -19.85 0.14 5.23
N CYS A 149 -19.29 1.30 4.89
CA CYS A 149 -19.96 2.59 5.08
C CYS A 149 -21.30 2.66 4.34
N TRP A 150 -21.37 2.14 3.12
CA TRP A 150 -22.61 2.09 2.35
C TRP A 150 -23.67 1.26 3.09
N HIS A 151 -23.30 0.10 3.62
CA HIS A 151 -24.23 -0.78 4.34
C HIS A 151 -24.67 -0.24 5.71
N GLU A 152 -23.83 0.54 6.39
CA GLU A 152 -24.24 1.23 7.62
C GLU A 152 -25.36 2.26 7.36
N VAL A 153 -25.42 2.83 6.15
CA VAL A 153 -26.43 3.84 5.78
C VAL A 153 -27.66 3.21 5.11
N ASN A 154 -27.47 2.20 4.25
CA ASN A 154 -28.52 1.67 3.36
C ASN A 154 -29.06 0.29 3.79
N GLY A 155 -28.53 -0.27 4.88
CA GLY A 155 -28.87 -1.61 5.36
C GLY A 155 -28.00 -2.70 4.76
N GLU A 156 -28.17 -3.93 5.27
CA GLU A 156 -27.23 -5.01 5.02
C GLU A 156 -27.40 -5.69 3.64
N THR A 157 -28.57 -5.55 3.01
CA THR A 157 -28.87 -6.18 1.74
C THR A 157 -28.17 -5.43 0.59
N PRO A 158 -27.41 -6.11 -0.29
CA PRO A 158 -26.86 -5.50 -1.49
C PRO A 158 -27.94 -4.94 -2.42
N PRO A 159 -27.61 -3.93 -3.25
CA PRO A 159 -28.50 -3.49 -4.34
C PRO A 159 -28.89 -4.65 -5.25
N ALA A 160 -30.16 -4.70 -5.67
CA ALA A 160 -30.68 -5.79 -6.51
C ALA A 160 -29.98 -5.92 -7.86
N ASP A 161 -29.49 -4.80 -8.41
CA ASP A 161 -28.72 -4.75 -9.67
C ASP A 161 -27.21 -4.93 -9.47
N GLY A 162 -26.76 -5.08 -8.21
CA GLY A 162 -25.35 -5.21 -7.82
C GLY A 162 -24.53 -3.92 -7.94
N ARG A 163 -25.15 -2.76 -8.20
CA ARG A 163 -24.43 -1.49 -8.42
C ARG A 163 -24.52 -0.60 -7.20
N TYR A 164 -23.39 -0.47 -6.50
CA TYR A 164 -23.26 0.46 -5.37
C TYR A 164 -23.09 1.90 -5.88
N GLN A 165 -23.79 2.84 -5.24
CA GLN A 165 -23.66 4.27 -5.51
C GLN A 165 -23.04 4.96 -4.29
N PHE A 166 -22.03 5.80 -4.54
CA PHE A 166 -21.29 6.51 -3.49
C PHE A 166 -21.42 8.02 -3.70
N ALA A 167 -21.65 8.77 -2.63
CA ALA A 167 -21.96 10.20 -2.71
C ALA A 167 -20.75 11.07 -3.06
N GLN A 168 -19.54 10.68 -2.64
CA GLN A 168 -18.31 11.44 -2.89
C GLN A 168 -17.10 10.52 -2.98
N VAL A 169 -16.09 10.99 -3.72
CA VAL A 169 -14.77 10.39 -3.82
C VAL A 169 -13.76 11.37 -3.22
N ASP A 170 -13.07 10.96 -2.16
CA ASP A 170 -11.98 11.75 -1.59
C ASP A 170 -10.62 11.09 -1.82
N PHE A 171 -9.67 11.90 -2.28
CA PHE A 171 -8.33 11.48 -2.64
C PHE A 171 -7.30 12.17 -1.74
N PRO A 172 -6.57 11.41 -0.89
CA PRO A 172 -5.59 11.94 0.03
C PRO A 172 -4.34 12.32 -0.76
N ARG A 173 -4.33 13.55 -1.27
CA ARG A 173 -3.27 14.09 -2.15
C ARG A 173 -2.12 14.71 -1.40
N ASP A 174 -2.32 15.03 -0.12
CA ASP A 174 -1.37 15.85 0.63
C ASP A 174 -0.03 15.13 0.82
N ALA A 175 -0.07 13.83 1.12
CA ALA A 175 1.14 13.01 1.25
C ALA A 175 1.89 12.89 -0.08
N LEU A 176 1.19 12.60 -1.18
CA LEU A 176 1.78 12.58 -2.53
C LEU A 176 2.39 13.95 -2.90
N LYS A 177 1.69 15.05 -2.66
CA LYS A 177 2.21 16.40 -2.93
C LYS A 177 3.43 16.72 -2.08
N ALA A 178 3.44 16.32 -0.82
CA ALA A 178 4.57 16.50 0.07
C ALA A 178 5.79 15.72 -0.43
N GLY A 179 5.62 14.45 -0.82
CA GLY A 179 6.70 13.63 -1.39
C GLY A 179 7.25 14.20 -2.70
N LEU A 180 6.38 14.60 -3.63
CA LEU A 180 6.78 15.26 -4.88
C LEU A 180 7.53 16.58 -4.62
N ARG A 181 7.09 17.36 -3.63
CA ARG A 181 7.78 18.59 -3.24
C ARG A 181 9.15 18.31 -2.61
N GLN A 182 9.26 17.31 -1.74
CA GLN A 182 10.54 16.91 -1.15
C GLN A 182 11.54 16.49 -2.23
N LEU A 183 11.08 15.77 -3.26
CA LEU A 183 11.91 15.46 -4.44
C LEU A 183 12.30 16.70 -5.24
N ALA A 184 11.37 17.64 -5.41
CA ALA A 184 11.64 18.90 -6.09
C ALA A 184 12.69 19.73 -5.33
N ASP A 185 12.63 19.73 -4.00
CA ASP A 185 13.47 20.56 -3.13
C ASP A 185 14.81 19.87 -2.73
N ALA A 186 15.07 18.64 -3.20
CA ALA A 186 16.29 17.91 -2.88
C ALA A 186 17.54 18.62 -3.45
N GLY A 187 18.50 18.95 -2.57
CA GLY A 187 19.71 19.69 -2.93
C GLY A 187 20.83 18.84 -3.54
N ASP A 188 20.75 17.51 -3.43
CA ASP A 188 21.72 16.58 -4.01
C ASP A 188 21.09 15.22 -4.37
N ILE A 189 21.85 14.43 -5.12
CA ILE A 189 21.41 13.14 -5.64
C ILE A 189 21.19 12.08 -4.53
N ALA A 190 21.87 12.19 -3.39
CA ALA A 190 21.72 11.23 -2.30
C ALA A 190 20.36 11.45 -1.61
N THR A 191 20.08 12.68 -1.23
CA THR A 191 18.81 13.13 -0.67
C THR A 191 17.64 12.83 -1.60
N TRP A 192 17.83 13.06 -2.91
CA TRP A 192 16.81 12.75 -3.91
C TRP A 192 16.48 11.25 -3.97
N ARG A 193 17.49 10.37 -3.90
CA ARG A 193 17.28 8.91 -3.93
C ARG A 193 16.53 8.39 -2.72
N GLU A 194 16.80 8.96 -1.54
CA GLU A 194 16.05 8.64 -0.32
C GLU A 194 14.58 9.03 -0.49
N GLY A 195 14.30 10.26 -0.91
CA GLY A 195 12.92 10.72 -1.16
C GLY A 195 12.22 10.03 -2.33
N PHE A 196 12.96 9.43 -3.27
CA PHE A 196 12.39 8.77 -4.45
C PHE A 196 11.57 7.55 -4.05
N TRP A 197 12.09 6.76 -3.11
CA TRP A 197 11.37 5.60 -2.62
C TRP A 197 10.07 6.01 -1.92
N ASP A 198 10.13 7.00 -1.03
CA ASP A 198 8.95 7.53 -0.34
C ASP A 198 7.89 8.03 -1.32
N ALA A 199 8.30 8.75 -2.37
CA ALA A 199 7.38 9.23 -3.41
C ALA A 199 6.73 8.07 -4.21
N LEU A 200 7.47 6.99 -4.50
CA LEU A 200 6.91 5.81 -5.17
C LEU A 200 5.88 5.09 -4.29
N GLU A 201 6.12 5.02 -2.98
CA GLU A 201 5.15 4.48 -2.04
C GLU A 201 3.86 5.31 -2.05
N GLU A 202 3.96 6.63 -1.90
CA GLU A 202 2.81 7.53 -1.91
C GLU A 202 2.05 7.49 -3.25
N LEU A 203 2.77 7.39 -4.37
CA LEU A 203 2.16 7.17 -5.69
C LEU A 203 1.39 5.85 -5.76
N SER A 204 1.96 4.77 -5.24
CA SER A 204 1.33 3.44 -5.28
C SER A 204 0.06 3.40 -4.43
N LEU A 205 0.07 4.03 -3.26
CA LEU A 205 -1.11 4.19 -2.41
C LEU A 205 -2.17 5.06 -3.12
N TYR A 206 -1.79 6.23 -3.62
CA TYR A 206 -2.68 7.13 -4.34
C TYR A 206 -3.35 6.44 -5.54
N PHE A 207 -2.55 5.74 -6.36
CA PHE A 207 -3.04 4.96 -7.49
C PHE A 207 -3.93 3.79 -7.07
N GLY A 208 -3.64 3.13 -5.95
CA GLY A 208 -4.48 2.07 -5.40
C GLY A 208 -5.88 2.56 -5.08
N ARG A 209 -6.00 3.73 -4.43
CA ARG A 209 -7.30 4.35 -4.14
C ARG A 209 -8.02 4.77 -5.41
N LEU A 210 -7.31 5.36 -6.38
CA LEU A 210 -7.85 5.66 -7.70
C LEU A 210 -8.40 4.42 -8.41
N ALA A 211 -7.66 3.30 -8.38
CA ALA A 211 -8.02 2.06 -9.06
C ALA A 211 -9.31 1.40 -8.54
N PHE A 212 -9.81 1.81 -7.38
CA PHE A 212 -11.14 1.44 -6.93
C PHE A 212 -12.24 2.09 -7.79
N TYR A 213 -12.03 3.34 -8.22
CA TYR A 213 -13.01 4.16 -8.94
C TYR A 213 -12.89 4.12 -10.46
N GLN A 214 -11.85 3.48 -11.01
CA GLN A 214 -11.66 3.35 -12.46
C GLN A 214 -11.17 1.97 -12.91
N LEU A 215 -11.61 1.58 -14.11
CA LEU A 215 -11.21 0.34 -14.77
C LEU A 215 -9.99 0.49 -15.69
N THR A 216 -9.67 1.73 -16.07
CA THR A 216 -8.53 2.09 -16.92
C THR A 216 -7.65 3.10 -16.18
N ALA A 217 -6.35 3.07 -16.40
CA ALA A 217 -5.39 3.97 -15.73
C ALA A 217 -5.43 5.40 -16.31
N GLN A 218 -6.48 6.16 -16.01
CA GLN A 218 -6.68 7.55 -16.49
C GLN A 218 -7.03 8.46 -15.30
N PRO A 219 -6.05 8.79 -14.44
CA PRO A 219 -6.26 9.53 -13.19
C PRO A 219 -7.15 10.76 -13.34
N GLU A 220 -6.94 11.56 -14.39
CA GLU A 220 -7.66 12.81 -14.64
C GLU A 220 -9.17 12.65 -14.86
N LYS A 221 -9.64 11.45 -15.23
CA LYS A 221 -11.07 11.18 -15.39
C LYS A 221 -11.82 11.01 -14.07
N VAL A 222 -11.08 10.78 -12.98
CA VAL A 222 -11.66 10.55 -11.65
C VAL A 222 -11.23 11.64 -10.67
N ASP A 223 -9.96 12.06 -10.75
CA ASP A 223 -9.46 13.17 -9.94
C ASP A 223 -9.07 14.38 -10.80
N GLU A 224 -9.93 15.39 -10.81
CA GLU A 224 -9.72 16.64 -11.54
C GLU A 224 -8.48 17.43 -11.06
N ARG A 225 -8.01 17.19 -9.83
CA ARG A 225 -6.78 17.83 -9.30
C ARG A 225 -5.62 16.83 -9.17
N PHE A 226 -5.55 15.88 -10.09
CA PHE A 226 -4.39 15.01 -10.26
C PHE A 226 -3.13 15.87 -10.52
N PRO A 227 -2.03 15.69 -9.76
CA PRO A 227 -0.88 16.59 -9.82
C PRO A 227 0.07 16.31 -11.00
N ALA A 228 -0.47 16.19 -12.22
CA ALA A 228 0.29 15.87 -13.42
C ALA A 228 1.52 16.78 -13.67
N PRO A 229 1.45 18.11 -13.49
CA PRO A 229 2.61 18.98 -13.70
C PRO A 229 3.75 18.72 -12.71
N ALA A 230 3.42 18.46 -11.44
CA ALA A 230 4.42 18.16 -10.41
C ALA A 230 5.08 16.79 -10.65
N ILE A 231 4.30 15.81 -11.08
CA ILE A 231 4.80 14.49 -11.48
C ILE A 231 5.73 14.62 -12.70
N GLU A 232 5.34 15.36 -13.73
CA GLU A 232 6.16 15.55 -14.93
C GLU A 232 7.53 16.16 -14.60
N ALA A 233 7.54 17.20 -13.76
CA ALA A 233 8.75 17.89 -13.35
C ALA A 233 9.72 17.04 -12.52
N THR A 234 9.25 15.97 -11.87
CA THR A 234 10.05 15.19 -10.91
C THR A 234 10.38 13.79 -11.38
N LEU A 235 9.37 13.05 -11.87
CA LEU A 235 9.44 11.62 -12.17
C LEU A 235 9.14 11.31 -13.65
N GLY A 236 8.55 12.26 -14.37
CA GLY A 236 8.06 12.08 -15.74
C GLY A 236 6.68 11.43 -15.75
N LEU A 237 5.70 12.14 -16.29
CA LEU A 237 4.29 11.76 -16.26
C LEU A 237 4.03 10.45 -17.00
N GLU A 238 4.62 10.29 -18.19
CA GLU A 238 4.45 9.09 -19.01
C GLU A 238 4.89 7.83 -18.24
N ASN A 239 6.05 7.89 -17.58
CA ASN A 239 6.58 6.78 -16.81
C ASN A 239 5.72 6.46 -15.58
N CYS A 240 5.21 7.49 -14.88
CA CYS A 240 4.28 7.30 -13.77
C CYS A 240 2.95 6.67 -14.22
N LEU A 241 2.41 7.09 -15.37
CA LEU A 241 1.19 6.49 -15.94
C LEU A 241 1.45 5.05 -16.42
N ALA A 242 2.64 4.77 -16.96
CA ALA A 242 3.05 3.41 -17.30
C ALA A 242 3.14 2.51 -16.05
N LEU A 243 3.75 2.99 -14.96
CA LEU A 243 3.74 2.31 -13.67
C LEU A 243 2.30 2.01 -13.23
N TYR A 244 1.43 3.02 -13.23
CA TYR A 244 0.04 2.87 -12.81
C TYR A 244 -0.70 1.82 -13.67
N ALA A 245 -0.54 1.87 -14.99
CA ALA A 245 -1.14 0.90 -15.89
C ALA A 245 -0.66 -0.54 -15.60
N CYS A 246 0.63 -0.74 -15.31
CA CYS A 246 1.17 -2.04 -14.93
C CYS A 246 0.59 -2.53 -13.59
N LEU A 247 0.56 -1.67 -12.57
CA LEU A 247 -0.03 -1.99 -11.26
C LEU A 247 -1.51 -2.37 -11.39
N HIS A 248 -2.26 -1.65 -12.22
CA HIS A 248 -3.68 -1.90 -12.46
C HIS A 248 -3.95 -3.25 -13.16
N ARG A 249 -3.11 -3.61 -14.14
CA ARG A 249 -3.15 -4.92 -14.82
C ARG A 249 -2.76 -6.07 -13.89
N ALA A 250 -1.82 -5.86 -12.98
CA ALA A 250 -1.35 -6.82 -11.98
C ALA A 250 -2.38 -7.05 -10.86
N ARG A 251 -3.56 -7.58 -11.18
CA ARG A 251 -4.71 -7.69 -10.25
C ARG A 251 -4.52 -8.71 -9.12
N GLU A 252 -3.70 -9.72 -9.36
CA GLU A 252 -3.41 -10.78 -8.41
C GLU A 252 -1.94 -11.16 -8.52
N TYR A 253 -1.45 -11.94 -7.56
CA TYR A 253 -0.04 -12.31 -7.45
C TYR A 253 0.54 -12.93 -8.73
N LYS A 254 -0.22 -13.78 -9.42
CA LYS A 254 0.19 -14.35 -10.70
C LYS A 254 0.41 -13.28 -11.78
N SER A 255 -0.53 -12.36 -11.94
CA SER A 255 -0.41 -11.26 -12.90
C SER A 255 0.70 -10.27 -12.52
N TRP A 256 1.01 -10.13 -11.23
CA TRP A 256 2.17 -9.36 -10.80
C TRP A 256 3.48 -9.98 -11.26
N LEU A 257 3.65 -11.31 -11.16
CA LEU A 257 4.83 -12.00 -11.67
C LEU A 257 5.05 -11.73 -13.18
N GLU A 258 3.96 -11.67 -13.94
CA GLU A 258 3.96 -11.38 -15.38
C GLU A 258 4.33 -9.90 -15.67
N GLU A 259 3.85 -8.95 -14.86
CA GLU A 259 4.07 -7.51 -15.04
C GLU A 259 5.34 -6.96 -14.37
N ARG A 260 6.00 -7.74 -13.50
CA ARG A 260 7.15 -7.29 -12.69
C ARG A 260 8.25 -6.62 -13.51
N ARG A 261 8.55 -7.13 -14.71
CA ARG A 261 9.55 -6.53 -15.62
C ARG A 261 9.13 -5.16 -16.15
N ASN A 262 7.84 -4.98 -16.43
CA ASN A 262 7.31 -3.70 -16.89
C ASN A 262 7.28 -2.68 -15.75
N LEU A 263 6.91 -3.11 -14.53
CA LEU A 263 7.04 -2.30 -13.32
C LEU A 263 8.48 -1.81 -13.13
N ARG A 264 9.46 -2.73 -13.20
CA ARG A 264 10.88 -2.38 -13.14
C ARG A 264 11.28 -1.34 -14.19
N ALA A 265 10.87 -1.55 -15.44
CA ALA A 265 11.21 -0.65 -16.54
C ALA A 265 10.68 0.77 -16.29
N ALA A 266 9.43 0.91 -15.82
CA ALA A 266 8.87 2.20 -15.44
C ALA A 266 9.64 2.84 -14.28
N ILE A 267 9.99 2.07 -13.24
CA ILE A 267 10.76 2.57 -12.07
C ILE A 267 12.13 3.09 -12.50
N VAL A 268 12.86 2.33 -13.30
CA VAL A 268 14.19 2.72 -13.80
C VAL A 268 14.07 3.96 -14.70
N ALA A 269 13.03 4.08 -15.53
CA ALA A 269 12.81 5.25 -16.36
C ALA A 269 12.52 6.52 -15.52
N MET A 270 11.68 6.41 -14.48
CA MET A 270 11.46 7.51 -13.52
C MET A 270 12.75 7.90 -12.80
N GLU A 271 13.54 6.90 -12.37
CA GLU A 271 14.81 7.14 -11.72
C GLU A 271 15.81 7.86 -12.65
N GLY A 272 15.84 7.46 -13.93
CA GLY A 272 16.65 8.11 -14.97
C GLY A 272 16.26 9.57 -15.18
N ARG A 273 14.95 9.86 -15.24
CA ARG A 273 14.43 11.23 -15.37
C ARG A 273 14.86 12.12 -14.20
N GLY A 274 14.74 11.61 -12.97
CA GLY A 274 15.17 12.34 -11.79
C GLY A 274 16.68 12.59 -11.73
N LYS A 275 17.49 11.61 -12.13
CA LYS A 275 18.95 11.72 -12.19
C LYS A 275 19.43 12.79 -13.19
N GLN A 276 18.76 12.91 -14.35
CA GLN A 276 19.12 13.89 -15.39
C GLN A 276 19.09 15.32 -14.88
N ARG A 277 18.12 15.66 -14.02
CA ARG A 277 18.02 16.99 -13.41
C ARG A 277 19.31 17.43 -12.70
N PHE A 278 19.94 16.53 -11.95
CA PHE A 278 21.18 16.82 -11.23
C PHE A 278 22.43 16.82 -12.12
N GLN A 279 22.32 16.33 -13.35
CA GLN A 279 23.38 16.45 -14.36
C GLN A 279 23.31 17.80 -15.06
N GLU A 280 22.09 18.27 -15.37
CA GLU A 280 21.82 19.58 -15.98
C GLU A 280 22.13 20.75 -15.01
N GLU A 281 21.87 20.59 -13.72
CA GLU A 281 22.20 21.59 -12.68
C GLU A 281 23.71 21.62 -12.32
N GLY A 282 24.49 20.65 -12.83
CA GLY A 282 25.93 20.47 -12.54
C GLY A 282 26.90 21.01 -13.59
N GLU A 283 26.43 21.54 -14.72
CA GLU A 283 27.32 22.21 -15.68
C GLU A 283 27.66 23.64 -15.22
N PRO A 284 28.93 23.98 -14.96
CA PRO A 284 29.31 25.37 -14.80
C PRO A 284 29.11 26.09 -16.14
N ILE A 285 28.37 27.19 -16.12
CA ILE A 285 28.25 28.12 -17.24
C ILE A 285 29.69 28.54 -17.64
N PRO A 286 30.09 28.40 -18.91
CA PRO A 286 31.42 28.78 -19.38
C PRO A 286 31.71 30.28 -19.25
#